data_AF-W1XTE7-F1
#
_entry.id   AF-W1XTE7-F1
#
_cell.length_a   1.000
_cell.length_b   1.000
_cell.length_c   1.000
_cell.angle_alpha   90.00
_cell.angle_beta   90.00
_cell.angle_gamma   90.00
#
_symmetry.space_group_name_H-M   'P 1'
#
loop_
_entity.id
_entity.type
_entity.pdbx_description
1 polymer ?
#
loop_
_entity_poly.entity_id
_entity_poly.type
_entity_poly.pdbx_seq_one_letter_code
_entity_poly.pdbx_strand_id
1 'polypeptide(L)'
;DPATSKGPVERKVVRIVTPGTISDEALLQERQDNLLAAIWQDSKGFGYATLDISSGRFRLSEPADRETMAAELQRTNPAELLYAEDFAEMSLIEGRRGLRRRPLWEFEIDTARQQLNLQFGTRDL
;
A
#
# COMPACT_ATOMS: atom_id res chain seq x y z
N ASP A 1 6.38 47.15 -46.21
CA ASP A 1 6.38 45.89 -45.46
C ASP A 1 5.78 46.07 -44.07
N PRO A 2 4.57 45.55 -43.83
CA PRO A 2 3.89 45.65 -42.55
C PRO A 2 4.02 44.37 -41.70
N ALA A 3 3.72 44.53 -40.41
CA ALA A 3 3.38 43.52 -39.40
C ALA A 3 4.49 43.06 -38.42
N THR A 4 4.92 44.02 -37.61
CA THR A 4 5.19 43.90 -36.17
C THR A 4 4.08 43.15 -35.40
N SER A 5 4.45 42.10 -34.65
CA SER A 5 3.98 41.81 -33.27
C SER A 5 4.33 40.36 -32.87
N LYS A 6 5.36 40.17 -32.05
CA LYS A 6 5.47 38.97 -31.21
C LYS A 6 4.76 39.29 -29.89
N GLY A 7 3.45 39.08 -29.86
CA GLY A 7 2.64 39.23 -28.65
C GLY A 7 3.05 38.22 -27.55
N PRO A 8 2.64 38.46 -26.29
CA PRO A 8 2.99 37.58 -25.18
C PRO A 8 2.27 36.25 -25.35
N VAL A 9 3.01 35.18 -25.64
CA VAL A 9 2.47 33.81 -25.53
C VAL A 9 2.62 33.36 -24.08
N GLU A 10 1.68 33.83 -23.27
CA GLU A 10 1.33 33.23 -22.00
C GLU A 10 0.97 31.75 -22.26
N ARG A 11 1.79 30.82 -21.78
CA ARG A 11 1.58 29.39 -22.01
C ARG A 11 1.29 28.65 -20.71
N LYS A 12 -0.01 28.34 -20.63
CA LYS A 12 -0.64 27.12 -20.10
C LYS A 12 -0.77 27.05 -18.58
N VAL A 13 -1.98 27.39 -18.14
CA VAL A 13 -2.61 26.81 -16.96
C VAL A 13 -2.45 25.28 -17.02
N VAL A 14 -1.63 24.74 -16.13
CA VAL A 14 -1.54 23.29 -15.93
C VAL A 14 -2.76 22.90 -15.11
N ARG A 15 -3.80 22.43 -15.82
CA ARG A 15 -5.02 21.80 -15.29
C ARG A 15 -5.94 22.73 -14.48
N ILE A 16 -7.06 23.13 -15.08
CA ILE A 16 -8.25 23.53 -14.31
C ILE A 16 -8.86 22.23 -13.79
N VAL A 17 -8.64 21.93 -12.51
CA VAL A 17 -9.37 20.88 -11.80
C VAL A 17 -10.66 21.51 -11.30
N THR A 18 -11.79 21.15 -11.89
CA THR A 18 -13.10 21.48 -11.30
C THR A 18 -13.29 20.63 -10.02
N PRO A 19 -13.61 21.24 -8.86
CA PRO A 19 -13.66 20.55 -7.55
C PRO A 19 -14.65 19.38 -7.40
N GLY A 20 -15.36 18.96 -8.46
CA GLY A 20 -16.45 17.98 -8.37
C GLY A 20 -16.49 16.92 -9.47
N THR A 21 -15.39 16.68 -10.21
CA THR A 21 -15.43 15.76 -11.37
C THR A 21 -14.23 14.83 -11.53
N ILE A 22 -13.31 14.79 -10.56
CA ILE A 22 -12.47 13.61 -10.36
C ILE A 22 -13.30 12.74 -9.43
N SER A 23 -14.13 11.87 -10.01
CA SER A 23 -15.04 11.02 -9.25
C SER A 23 -14.26 10.24 -8.20
N ASP A 24 -14.83 10.12 -7.00
CA ASP A 24 -14.23 9.37 -5.89
C ASP A 24 -13.78 7.96 -6.33
N GLU A 25 -14.42 7.36 -7.33
CA GLU A 25 -14.01 6.09 -7.95
C GLU A 25 -12.62 6.11 -8.58
N ALA A 26 -12.24 7.16 -9.32
CA ALA A 26 -10.90 7.26 -9.89
C ALA A 26 -9.84 7.42 -8.79
N LEU A 27 -10.15 8.18 -7.74
CA LEU A 27 -9.30 8.33 -6.56
C LEU A 27 -9.24 7.04 -5.71
N LEU A 28 -10.35 6.29 -5.63
CA LEU A 28 -10.42 4.98 -4.97
C LEU A 28 -9.62 3.92 -5.73
N GLN A 29 -9.69 3.92 -7.06
CA GLN A 29 -8.89 3.04 -7.91
C GLN A 29 -7.40 3.38 -7.79
N GLU A 30 -7.01 4.66 -7.86
CA GLU A 30 -5.63 5.09 -7.63
C GLU A 30 -5.15 4.76 -6.20
N ARG A 31 -6.00 4.87 -5.18
CA ARG A 31 -5.66 4.45 -3.82
C ARG A 31 -5.45 2.93 -3.70
N GLN A 32 -6.25 2.13 -4.41
CA GLN A 32 -6.09 0.68 -4.43
C GLN A 32 -4.77 0.27 -5.10
N ASP A 33 -4.44 0.86 -6.24
CA ASP A 33 -3.23 0.54 -7.01
C ASP A 33 -1.92 0.88 -6.28
N ASN A 34 -1.99 1.65 -5.18
CA ASN A 34 -0.83 2.09 -4.40
C ASN A 34 -0.71 1.44 -3.01
N LEU A 35 -1.60 0.50 -2.65
CA LEU A 35 -1.57 -0.16 -1.36
C LEU A 35 -0.74 -1.45 -1.41
N LEU A 36 0.39 -1.44 -0.71
CA LEU A 36 1.22 -2.63 -0.44
C LEU A 36 0.83 -3.22 0.91
N ALA A 37 0.77 -4.54 1.01
CA ALA A 37 0.56 -5.22 2.27
C ALA A 37 1.50 -6.40 2.46
N ALA A 38 1.76 -6.77 3.72
CA ALA A 38 2.45 -8.00 4.09
C ALA A 38 1.59 -8.78 5.09
N ILE A 39 1.50 -10.10 4.90
CA ILE A 39 0.82 -11.02 5.80
C ILE A 39 1.81 -12.04 6.36
N TRP A 40 1.69 -12.28 7.66
CA TRP A 40 2.41 -13.30 8.41
C TRP A 40 1.41 -14.13 9.21
N GLN A 41 1.76 -15.38 9.50
CA GLN A 41 0.99 -16.22 10.41
C GLN A 41 1.92 -16.97 11.36
N ASP A 42 1.47 -17.18 12.58
CA ASP A 42 2.09 -18.09 13.54
C ASP A 42 1.03 -18.83 14.36
N SER A 43 1.44 -19.51 15.43
CA SER A 43 0.52 -20.21 16.33
C SER A 43 -0.42 -19.30 17.13
N LYS A 44 -0.15 -17.99 17.18
CA LYS A 44 -0.92 -16.99 17.95
C LYS A 44 -1.92 -16.24 17.10
N GLY A 45 -1.78 -16.26 15.77
CA GLY A 45 -2.70 -15.62 14.84
C GLY A 45 -1.99 -15.08 13.61
N PHE A 46 -2.47 -13.93 13.12
CA PHE A 46 -1.92 -13.26 11.95
C PHE A 46 -1.26 -11.94 12.33
N GLY A 47 -0.18 -11.62 11.62
CA GLY A 47 0.37 -10.27 11.54
C GLY A 47 0.02 -9.67 10.18
N TYR A 48 -0.49 -8.45 10.16
CA TYR A 48 -0.82 -7.75 8.92
C TYR A 48 -0.29 -6.32 8.94
N ALA A 49 0.52 -5.99 7.93
CA ALA A 49 1.06 -4.65 7.72
C ALA A 49 0.56 -4.09 6.39
N THR A 50 0.21 -2.80 6.37
CA THR A 50 -0.17 -2.08 5.14
C THR A 50 0.61 -0.78 5.02
N LEU A 51 0.99 -0.45 3.79
CA LEU A 51 1.66 0.78 3.41
C LEU A 51 0.97 1.37 2.19
N ASP A 52 0.39 2.56 2.36
CA ASP A 52 -0.03 3.40 1.24
C ASP A 52 1.16 4.26 0.83
N ILE A 53 1.76 3.94 -0.32
CA ILE A 53 2.96 4.61 -0.84
C ILE A 53 2.68 6.09 -1.15
N SER A 54 1.45 6.41 -1.55
CA SER A 54 1.08 7.77 -1.94
C SER A 54 0.99 8.72 -0.74
N SER A 55 0.49 8.21 0.39
CA SER A 55 0.28 9.00 1.61
C SER A 55 1.33 8.76 2.70
N GLY A 56 2.20 7.76 2.53
CA GLY A 56 3.14 7.30 3.56
C GLY A 56 2.45 6.65 4.77
N ARG A 57 1.14 6.34 4.67
CA ARG A 57 0.39 5.77 5.80
C ARG A 57 0.79 4.31 5.99
N PHE A 58 1.45 4.05 7.11
CA PHE A 58 1.80 2.71 7.56
C PHE A 58 0.89 2.28 8.71
N ARG A 59 0.34 1.06 8.65
CA ARG A 59 -0.53 0.51 9.69
C ARG A 59 -0.20 -0.96 9.95
N LEU A 60 -0.35 -1.35 11.21
CA LEU A 60 -0.27 -2.72 11.66
C LEU A 60 -1.62 -3.16 12.25
N SER A 61 -1.96 -4.42 12.08
CA SER A 61 -3.03 -5.11 12.81
C SER A 61 -2.63 -6.55 13.08
N GLU A 62 -3.22 -7.12 14.14
CA GLU A 62 -2.98 -8.50 14.56
C GLU A 62 -4.32 -9.27 14.62
N PRO A 63 -4.87 -9.72 13.47
CA PRO A 63 -6.09 -10.51 13.47
C PRO A 63 -5.89 -11.84 14.20
N ALA A 64 -6.76 -12.13 15.17
CA ALA A 64 -6.66 -13.33 16.00
C ALA A 64 -7.00 -14.63 15.23
N ASP A 65 -7.82 -14.52 14.19
CA ASP A 65 -8.33 -15.68 13.45
C ASP A 65 -8.45 -15.41 11.93
N ARG A 66 -8.70 -16.51 11.20
CA ARG A 66 -8.81 -16.52 9.74
C ARG A 66 -9.96 -15.65 9.23
N GLU A 67 -11.07 -15.58 9.97
CA GLU A 67 -12.25 -14.79 9.56
C GLU A 67 -11.94 -13.30 9.63
N THR A 68 -11.34 -12.85 10.74
CA THR A 68 -10.92 -11.47 10.95
C THR A 68 -9.83 -11.08 9.94
N MET A 69 -8.89 -11.98 9.64
CA MET A 69 -7.88 -11.75 8.60
C MET A 69 -8.51 -11.65 7.20
N ALA A 70 -9.48 -12.51 6.88
CA ALA A 70 -10.20 -12.45 5.61
C ALA A 70 -10.93 -11.10 5.45
N ALA A 71 -11.60 -10.63 6.50
CA ALA A 71 -12.27 -9.34 6.53
C ALA A 71 -11.27 -8.18 6.34
N GLU A 72 -10.11 -8.22 7.00
CA GLU A 72 -9.06 -7.21 6.84
C GLU A 72 -8.49 -7.18 5.41
N LEU A 73 -8.23 -8.35 4.82
CA LEU A 73 -7.77 -8.46 3.44
C LEU A 73 -8.83 -7.96 2.44
N GLN A 74 -10.12 -8.20 2.69
CA GLN A 74 -11.20 -7.67 1.86
C GLN A 74 -11.33 -6.15 1.99
N ARG A 75 -11.27 -5.63 3.23
CA ARG A 75 -11.37 -4.19 3.54
C ARG A 75 -10.22 -3.39 2.94
N THR A 76 -9.01 -3.96 2.94
CA THR A 76 -7.81 -3.27 2.44
C THR A 76 -7.57 -3.50 0.96
N ASN A 77 -7.91 -4.68 0.44
CA ASN A 77 -7.74 -5.07 -0.97
C ASN A 77 -6.42 -4.57 -1.60
N PRO A 78 -5.25 -4.97 -1.06
CA PRO A 78 -3.97 -4.45 -1.49
C PRO A 78 -3.67 -4.82 -2.95
N ALA A 79 -3.04 -3.91 -3.69
CA ALA A 79 -2.57 -4.15 -5.05
C ALA A 79 -1.39 -5.15 -5.09
N GLU A 80 -0.58 -5.17 -4.03
CA GLU A 80 0.50 -6.13 -3.86
C GLU A 80 0.47 -6.70 -2.43
N LEU A 81 0.51 -8.04 -2.32
CA LEU A 81 0.50 -8.76 -1.05
C LEU A 81 1.74 -9.64 -0.93
N LEU A 82 2.62 -9.26 -0.01
CA LEU A 82 3.81 -10.02 0.37
C LEU A 82 3.41 -11.11 1.37
N TYR A 83 3.93 -12.32 1.16
CA TYR A 83 3.73 -13.43 2.09
C TYR A 83 5.00 -14.28 2.16
N ALA A 84 5.23 -14.86 3.33
CA ALA A 84 6.37 -15.73 3.56
C ALA A 84 6.29 -17.01 2.74
N GLU A 85 7.43 -17.57 2.38
CA GLU A 85 7.49 -18.74 1.50
C GLU A 85 6.85 -20.00 2.09
N ASP A 86 6.72 -20.07 3.41
CA ASP A 86 6.11 -21.16 4.18
C ASP A 86 4.71 -20.83 4.71
N PHE A 87 4.09 -19.74 4.23
CA PHE A 87 2.74 -19.35 4.63
C PHE A 87 1.74 -20.49 4.37
N ALA A 88 1.09 -20.98 5.43
CA ALA A 88 0.29 -22.21 5.33
C ALA A 88 -1.15 -21.96 4.86
N GLU A 89 -1.75 -20.81 5.18
CA GLU A 89 -3.14 -20.48 4.86
C GLU A 89 -3.31 -19.98 3.41
N MET A 90 -2.73 -20.68 2.43
CA MET A 90 -2.76 -20.24 1.03
C MET A 90 -4.18 -20.06 0.47
N SER A 91 -5.16 -20.84 0.95
CA SER A 91 -6.58 -20.68 0.60
C SER A 91 -7.16 -19.30 0.92
N LEU A 92 -6.54 -18.56 1.86
CA LEU A 92 -6.94 -17.21 2.24
C LEU A 92 -6.54 -16.16 1.20
N ILE A 93 -5.48 -16.42 0.43
CA ILE A 93 -4.85 -15.44 -0.46
C ILE A 93 -4.82 -15.85 -1.93
N GLU A 94 -5.02 -17.13 -2.27
CA GLU A 94 -4.82 -17.69 -3.61
C GLU A 94 -5.60 -16.97 -4.73
N GLY A 95 -6.79 -16.45 -4.44
CA GLY A 95 -7.62 -15.73 -5.42
C GLY A 95 -7.23 -14.27 -5.64
N ARG A 96 -6.22 -13.76 -4.92
CA ARG A 96 -5.83 -12.36 -4.96
C ARG A 96 -4.82 -12.09 -6.07
N ARG A 97 -4.88 -10.89 -6.62
CA ARG A 97 -3.85 -10.39 -7.55
C ARG A 97 -2.65 -9.87 -6.76
N GLY A 98 -1.51 -9.75 -7.43
CA GLY A 98 -0.33 -9.11 -6.83
C GLY A 98 0.32 -9.91 -5.71
N LEU A 99 0.11 -11.23 -5.64
CA LEU A 99 0.82 -12.07 -4.67
C LEU A 99 2.33 -12.06 -4.96
N ARG A 100 3.13 -11.90 -3.90
CA ARG A 100 4.59 -11.96 -3.93
C ARG A 100 5.10 -12.86 -2.81
N ARG A 101 5.60 -14.03 -3.18
CA ARG A 101 6.29 -14.92 -2.26
C ARG A 101 7.64 -14.32 -1.90
N ARG A 102 7.93 -14.22 -0.61
CA ARG A 102 9.16 -13.63 -0.07
C ARG A 102 9.85 -14.65 0.84
N PRO A 103 11.19 -14.63 0.91
CA PRO A 103 11.93 -15.56 1.74
C PRO A 103 11.75 -15.23 3.23
N LEU A 104 11.86 -16.24 4.10
CA LEU A 104 11.57 -16.14 5.54
C LEU A 104 12.32 -15.02 6.27
N TRP A 105 13.58 -14.78 5.92
CA TRP A 105 14.45 -13.78 6.57
C TRP A 105 13.92 -12.34 6.43
N GLU A 106 13.05 -12.06 5.44
CA GLU A 106 12.39 -10.75 5.33
C GLU A 106 11.29 -10.52 6.39
N PHE A 107 10.88 -11.57 7.12
CA PHE A 107 9.88 -11.51 8.20
C PHE A 107 10.51 -11.67 9.59
N GLU A 108 11.83 -11.63 9.71
CA GLU A 108 12.51 -11.70 11.01
C GLU A 108 12.21 -10.47 11.87
N ILE A 109 11.71 -10.71 13.09
CA ILE A 109 11.22 -9.67 13.99
C ILE A 109 12.31 -8.66 14.39
N ASP A 110 13.53 -9.13 14.61
CA ASP A 110 14.64 -8.26 15.04
C ASP A 110 15.05 -7.33 13.90
N THR A 111 15.17 -7.87 12.68
CA THR A 111 15.42 -7.10 11.47
C THR A 111 14.30 -6.09 11.23
N ALA A 112 13.03 -6.52 11.34
CA ALA A 112 11.87 -5.64 11.16
C ALA A 112 11.86 -4.48 12.17
N ARG A 113 12.10 -4.76 13.46
CA ARG A 113 12.19 -3.73 14.51
C ARG A 113 13.29 -2.73 14.24
N GLN A 114 14.48 -3.19 13.85
CA GLN A 114 15.58 -2.31 13.49
C GLN A 114 15.22 -1.39 12.33
N GLN A 115 14.62 -1.95 11.26
CA GLN A 115 14.21 -1.18 10.09
C GLN A 115 13.12 -0.15 10.43
N LEU A 116 12.13 -0.53 11.25
CA LEU A 116 11.08 0.39 11.70
C LEU A 116 11.66 1.53 12.53
N ASN A 117 12.56 1.24 13.48
CA ASN A 117 13.24 2.25 14.29
C ASN A 117 14.06 3.22 13.43
N LEU A 118 14.79 2.70 12.44
CA LEU A 118 15.52 3.53 11.47
C LEU A 118 14.57 4.42 10.66
N GLN A 119 13.48 3.86 10.16
CA GLN A 119 12.52 4.57 9.30
C GLN A 119 11.76 5.67 10.06
N PHE A 120 11.35 5.41 11.30
CA PHE A 120 10.57 6.36 12.12
C PHE A 120 11.44 7.24 13.03
N GLY A 121 12.76 7.03 13.06
CA GLY A 121 13.67 7.77 13.93
C GLY A 121 13.45 7.50 15.42
N THR A 122 12.91 6.34 15.77
CA THR A 122 12.65 5.92 17.15
C THR A 122 13.80 5.07 17.70
N ARG A 123 13.95 5.06 19.02
CA ARG A 123 14.98 4.25 19.69
C ARG A 123 14.52 2.82 19.97
N ASP A 124 13.22 2.64 20.18
CA ASP A 124 12.61 1.35 20.51
C ASP A 124 11.09 1.37 20.20
N LEU A 125 10.50 0.19 20.00
CA LEU A 125 9.07 -0.07 19.69
C LEU A 125 8.55 -1.28 20.48
#